data_AF-A0A7J0CE88-F1
#
_entry.id   AF-A0A7J0CE88-F1
#
_cell.length_a   1.000
_cell.length_b   1.000
_cell.length_c   1.000
_cell.angle_alpha   90.00
_cell.angle_beta   90.00
_cell.angle_gamma   90.00
#
_symmetry.space_group_name_H-M   'P 1'
#
loop_
_entity.id
_entity.type
_entity.pdbx_description
1 polymer ?
#
loop_
_entity_poly.entity_id
_entity_poly.type
_entity_poly.pdbx_seq_one_letter_code
_entity_poly.pdbx_strand_id
1 'polypeptide(L)'
;MVNIIPRSAWGARPPAKPSTDSWSPWLGGVAVHHHGNSYPWPWDSYYMENHEDCFGQVREVQQAKMEEGYDDIPYNYLVCHHGGIFEGRGPKVRSAANDDETPGANQNYFAIMGMAETNDTPTQAMVTSIRELIGHLRQYEQAGPRILGHRDLDPGSTCPGKLYPNVGNGSLDPGPTPDPNTGLTIQPRSQWGARPPRAVERVDPGARTGFTVHYSAGPPTQTPRQIQNYHMDGNGWDDIGYNFLVDTAGRIYEGRGWNVVGAHAAPHNTTHIGVCFIGQDGQATPLTGAAIRALYNRANELTGKALAKTWHGGLSGQSTQCPGSALRAWVHGGMQGDDLPITDGTGDPSGGMSSVRSVAAQQSAVNGLGHSPQLTVDGIWGRAPTPACAGSRPRSASPRTACGARPPRPPTRRSSVTAPAVACHRYGRWRLSSRLSTVSAIARS
;
A
#
# COMPACT_ATOMS: atom_id res chain seq x y z
N MET A 1 -15.57 -17.41 -1.71
CA MET A 1 -15.17 -17.02 -3.08
C MET A 1 -16.40 -16.44 -3.73
N VAL A 2 -16.32 -15.20 -4.24
CA VAL A 2 -17.47 -14.52 -4.86
C VAL A 2 -17.76 -15.18 -6.22
N ASN A 3 -19.01 -15.53 -6.48
CA ASN A 3 -19.40 -16.10 -7.77
C ASN A 3 -19.69 -14.98 -8.77
N ILE A 4 -18.69 -14.66 -9.61
CA ILE A 4 -18.83 -13.65 -10.66
C ILE A 4 -19.26 -14.36 -11.94
N ILE A 5 -20.41 -13.97 -12.48
CA ILE A 5 -20.96 -14.44 -13.75
C ILE A 5 -20.12 -13.78 -14.87
N PRO A 6 -19.31 -14.55 -15.61
CA PRO A 6 -18.39 -13.99 -16.58
C PRO A 6 -19.13 -13.46 -17.80
N ARG A 7 -18.47 -12.57 -18.54
CA ARG A 7 -18.99 -12.01 -19.80
C ARG A 7 -19.55 -13.06 -20.78
N SER A 8 -18.88 -14.20 -20.90
CA SER A 8 -19.31 -15.29 -21.78
C SER A 8 -20.62 -15.94 -21.33
N ALA A 9 -20.92 -15.96 -20.02
CA ALA A 9 -22.11 -16.60 -19.49
C ALA A 9 -23.37 -15.76 -19.69
N TRP A 10 -23.27 -14.43 -19.61
CA TRP A 10 -24.40 -13.54 -19.87
C TRP A 10 -24.57 -13.12 -21.33
N GLY A 11 -23.64 -13.53 -22.20
CA GLY A 11 -23.72 -13.29 -23.64
C GLY A 11 -23.26 -11.89 -24.04
N ALA A 12 -22.20 -11.39 -23.42
CA ALA A 12 -21.64 -10.08 -23.70
C ALA A 12 -21.23 -9.92 -25.16
N ARG A 13 -21.61 -8.78 -25.75
CA ARG A 13 -21.02 -8.33 -27.01
C ARG A 13 -19.55 -7.95 -26.78
N PRO A 14 -18.68 -8.08 -27.79
CA PRO A 14 -17.36 -7.47 -27.76
C PRO A 14 -17.47 -5.95 -27.62
N PRO A 15 -16.51 -5.28 -26.96
CA PRO A 15 -16.46 -3.82 -26.94
C PRO A 15 -16.25 -3.29 -28.37
N ALA A 16 -16.88 -2.16 -28.71
CA ALA A 16 -16.73 -1.49 -30.00
C ALA A 16 -15.28 -1.07 -30.27
N LYS A 17 -14.52 -0.77 -29.20
CA LYS A 17 -13.07 -0.57 -29.25
C LYS A 17 -12.39 -1.34 -28.12
N PRO A 18 -11.33 -2.13 -28.39
CA PRO A 18 -10.54 -2.74 -27.34
C PRO A 18 -9.90 -1.67 -26.46
N SER A 19 -9.95 -1.84 -25.15
CA SER A 19 -9.16 -1.00 -24.25
C SER A 19 -7.68 -1.36 -24.41
N THR A 20 -6.85 -0.38 -24.74
CA THR A 20 -5.39 -0.54 -24.90
C THR A 20 -4.62 -0.22 -23.63
N ASP A 21 -5.30 0.28 -22.60
CA ASP A 21 -4.66 0.84 -21.42
C ASP A 21 -4.63 -0.21 -20.31
N SER A 22 -3.42 -0.54 -19.84
CA SER A 22 -3.27 -1.27 -18.57
C SER A 22 -3.81 -0.38 -17.45
N TRP A 23 -4.98 -0.72 -16.92
CA TRP A 23 -5.58 0.00 -15.81
C TRP A 23 -5.28 -0.69 -14.49
N SER A 24 -4.70 0.05 -13.56
CA SER A 24 -4.52 -0.33 -12.16
C SER A 24 -5.25 0.71 -11.32
N PRO A 25 -6.47 0.43 -10.83
CA PRO A 25 -7.20 1.35 -9.97
C PRO A 25 -6.48 1.44 -8.63
N TRP A 26 -5.62 2.44 -8.51
CA TRP A 26 -4.93 2.73 -7.27
C TRP A 26 -5.56 3.97 -6.64
N LEU A 27 -5.68 3.97 -5.31
CA LEU A 27 -6.02 5.09 -4.41
C LEU A 27 -7.49 5.32 -4.02
N GLY A 28 -8.49 5.00 -4.85
CA GLY A 28 -9.89 5.36 -4.57
C GLY A 28 -10.66 4.28 -3.81
N GLY A 29 -10.96 3.17 -4.49
CA GLY A 29 -11.81 2.10 -3.98
C GLY A 29 -12.94 1.77 -4.93
N VAL A 30 -14.19 1.88 -4.47
CA VAL A 30 -15.37 1.63 -5.29
C VAL A 30 -16.32 2.83 -5.29
N ALA A 31 -17.00 3.03 -6.40
CA ALA A 31 -18.14 3.92 -6.55
C ALA A 31 -19.36 3.08 -6.88
N VAL A 32 -20.40 3.23 -6.08
CA VAL A 32 -21.67 2.53 -6.20
C VAL A 32 -22.60 3.36 -7.07
N HIS A 33 -23.18 2.69 -8.05
CA HIS A 33 -24.13 3.22 -9.00
C HIS A 33 -25.47 2.51 -8.87
N HIS A 34 -26.52 3.15 -9.36
CA HIS A 34 -27.77 2.49 -9.69
C HIS A 34 -28.01 2.57 -11.20
N HIS A 35 -29.00 1.84 -11.71
CA HIS A 35 -29.35 1.87 -13.12
C HIS A 35 -30.09 3.16 -13.51
N GLY A 36 -30.94 3.68 -12.62
CA GLY A 36 -31.75 4.89 -12.86
C GLY A 36 -33.10 4.60 -13.53
N ASN A 37 -33.88 5.66 -13.79
CA ASN A 37 -35.31 5.57 -14.19
C ASN A 37 -35.53 5.43 -15.71
N SER A 38 -34.54 4.92 -16.45
CA SER A 38 -34.46 5.16 -17.89
C SER A 38 -34.89 4.00 -18.78
N TYR A 39 -35.41 2.87 -18.26
CA TYR A 39 -35.75 1.72 -19.09
C TYR A 39 -37.03 1.00 -18.61
N PRO A 40 -37.79 0.34 -19.50
CA PRO A 40 -39.24 0.10 -19.37
C PRO A 40 -39.62 -1.09 -18.47
N TRP A 41 -38.84 -1.38 -17.43
CA TRP A 41 -39.08 -2.46 -16.49
C TRP A 41 -39.65 -1.90 -15.19
N PRO A 42 -40.96 -1.54 -15.10
CA PRO A 42 -41.52 -1.12 -13.83
C PRO A 42 -41.30 -2.22 -12.80
N TRP A 43 -40.84 -1.82 -11.61
CA TRP A 43 -40.63 -2.63 -10.40
C TRP A 43 -41.81 -3.57 -10.01
N ASP A 44 -42.97 -3.34 -10.62
CA ASP A 44 -44.25 -4.06 -10.53
C ASP A 44 -44.33 -5.33 -11.39
N SER A 45 -43.48 -5.47 -12.42
CA SER A 45 -43.71 -6.48 -13.45
C SER A 45 -43.16 -7.88 -13.12
N TYR A 46 -43.91 -8.88 -13.57
CA TYR A 46 -43.68 -10.34 -13.69
C TYR A 46 -42.23 -10.85 -13.93
N TYR A 47 -41.26 -9.97 -14.26
CA TYR A 47 -39.85 -10.28 -14.60
C TYR A 47 -38.89 -10.36 -13.39
N MET A 48 -39.42 -10.35 -12.16
CA MET A 48 -38.61 -10.26 -10.93
C MET A 48 -38.44 -11.60 -10.18
N GLU A 49 -39.21 -12.64 -10.52
CA GLU A 49 -39.18 -13.91 -9.78
C GLU A 49 -37.92 -14.74 -10.09
N ASN A 50 -37.47 -14.73 -11.35
CA ASN A 50 -36.40 -15.62 -11.81
C ASN A 50 -35.10 -14.85 -12.07
N HIS A 51 -34.01 -15.36 -11.49
CA HIS A 51 -32.67 -14.78 -11.70
C HIS A 51 -32.19 -14.88 -13.17
N GLU A 52 -32.73 -15.82 -13.96
CA GLU A 52 -32.36 -15.99 -15.36
C GLU A 52 -32.71 -14.76 -16.22
N ASP A 53 -33.74 -14.00 -15.85
CA ASP A 53 -34.16 -12.79 -16.57
C ASP A 53 -33.11 -11.67 -16.46
N CYS A 54 -32.30 -11.66 -15.38
CA CYS A 54 -31.24 -10.67 -15.19
C CYS A 54 -30.16 -10.75 -16.29
N PHE A 55 -29.98 -11.91 -16.92
CA PHE A 55 -29.04 -12.07 -18.04
C PHE A 55 -29.47 -11.23 -19.24
N GLY A 56 -30.78 -11.17 -19.51
CA GLY A 56 -31.36 -10.32 -20.56
C GLY A 56 -31.16 -8.85 -20.27
N GLN A 57 -31.44 -8.43 -19.04
CA GLN A 57 -31.29 -7.04 -18.61
C GLN A 57 -29.84 -6.55 -18.73
N VAL A 58 -28.84 -7.34 -18.34
CA VAL A 58 -27.43 -6.95 -18.49
C VAL A 58 -27.04 -6.75 -19.95
N ARG A 59 -27.55 -7.60 -20.87
CA ARG A 59 -27.35 -7.41 -22.32
C ARG A 59 -28.00 -6.13 -22.83
N GLU A 60 -29.19 -5.80 -22.34
CA GLU A 60 -29.89 -4.56 -22.70
C GLU A 60 -29.14 -3.32 -22.19
N VAL A 61 -28.63 -3.35 -20.96
CA VAL A 61 -27.79 -2.25 -20.43
C VAL A 61 -26.56 -2.05 -21.32
N GLN A 62 -25.87 -3.15 -21.70
CA GLN A 62 -24.74 -3.05 -22.61
C GLN A 62 -25.16 -2.44 -23.95
N GLN A 63 -26.26 -2.92 -24.55
CA GLN A 63 -26.75 -2.41 -25.83
C GLN A 63 -27.09 -0.91 -25.76
N ALA A 64 -27.88 -0.50 -24.77
CA ALA A 64 -28.31 0.89 -24.63
C ALA A 64 -27.10 1.84 -24.48
N LYS A 65 -26.10 1.45 -23.67
CA LYS A 65 -24.87 2.25 -23.53
C LYS A 65 -24.04 2.30 -24.80
N MET A 66 -23.98 1.23 -25.56
CA MET A 66 -23.32 1.27 -26.87
C MET A 66 -24.06 2.16 -27.89
N GLU A 67 -25.40 2.21 -27.83
CA GLU A 67 -26.21 3.13 -28.65
C GLU A 67 -26.04 4.59 -28.22
N GLU A 68 -25.81 4.86 -26.94
CA GLU A 68 -25.40 6.17 -26.40
C GLU A 68 -23.95 6.55 -26.79
N GLY A 69 -23.20 5.65 -27.44
CA GLY A 69 -21.85 5.91 -27.95
C GLY A 69 -20.71 5.43 -27.05
N TYR A 70 -20.99 4.71 -25.96
CA TYR A 70 -19.94 4.06 -25.17
C TYR A 70 -19.32 2.89 -25.94
N ASP A 71 -18.01 2.67 -25.77
CA ASP A 71 -17.34 1.52 -26.38
C ASP A 71 -17.84 0.18 -25.81
N ASP A 72 -18.35 0.17 -24.58
CA ASP A 72 -18.91 -0.99 -23.89
C ASP A 72 -19.74 -0.51 -22.68
N ILE A 73 -20.41 -1.45 -21.99
CA ILE A 73 -21.03 -1.21 -20.68
C ILE A 73 -20.06 -0.45 -19.76
N PRO A 74 -20.40 0.71 -19.17
CA PRO A 74 -19.40 1.60 -18.57
C PRO A 74 -18.91 1.14 -17.18
N TYR A 75 -19.62 0.19 -16.56
CA TYR A 75 -19.35 -0.32 -15.21
C TYR A 75 -18.39 -1.51 -15.20
N ASN A 76 -17.60 -1.65 -14.14
CA ASN A 76 -16.75 -2.83 -13.95
C ASN A 76 -17.60 -4.06 -13.61
N TYR A 77 -18.62 -3.88 -12.77
CA TYR A 77 -19.51 -4.94 -12.32
C TYR A 77 -20.95 -4.45 -12.17
N LEU A 78 -21.89 -5.37 -12.31
CA LEU A 78 -23.32 -5.16 -12.07
C LEU A 78 -23.81 -6.16 -11.02
N VAL A 79 -24.74 -5.75 -10.17
CA VAL A 79 -25.34 -6.62 -9.16
C VAL A 79 -26.86 -6.56 -9.26
N CYS A 80 -27.51 -7.69 -9.53
CA CYS A 80 -28.97 -7.75 -9.61
C CYS A 80 -29.64 -7.85 -8.22
N HIS A 81 -30.95 -7.70 -8.18
CA HIS A 81 -31.73 -7.80 -6.94
C HIS A 81 -31.72 -9.20 -6.30
N HIS A 82 -31.43 -10.25 -7.06
CA HIS A 82 -31.19 -11.58 -6.51
C HIS A 82 -29.78 -11.76 -5.91
N GLY A 83 -28.88 -10.79 -6.07
CA GLY A 83 -27.48 -10.87 -5.64
C GLY A 83 -26.52 -11.48 -6.68
N GLY A 84 -26.99 -11.75 -7.90
CA GLY A 84 -26.11 -12.16 -9.01
C GLY A 84 -25.13 -11.05 -9.37
N ILE A 85 -23.84 -11.38 -9.41
CA ILE A 85 -22.77 -10.44 -9.76
C ILE A 85 -22.33 -10.71 -11.19
N PHE A 86 -22.54 -9.76 -12.08
CA PHE A 86 -22.17 -9.86 -13.48
C PHE A 86 -20.89 -9.08 -13.75
N GLU A 87 -19.94 -9.71 -14.43
CA GLU A 87 -18.75 -9.04 -14.94
C GLU A 87 -19.14 -8.09 -16.08
N GLY A 88 -18.95 -6.79 -15.88
CA GLY A 88 -19.04 -5.77 -16.92
C GLY A 88 -17.70 -5.66 -17.64
N ARG A 89 -17.03 -4.52 -17.52
CA ARG A 89 -15.65 -4.32 -18.04
C ARG A 89 -14.61 -5.19 -17.33
N GLY A 90 -14.95 -5.74 -16.17
CA GLY A 90 -14.03 -6.54 -15.35
C GLY A 90 -12.98 -5.68 -14.64
N PRO A 91 -12.00 -6.31 -13.98
CA PRO A 91 -11.12 -5.59 -13.06
C PRO A 91 -9.90 -4.94 -13.73
N LYS A 92 -9.61 -5.26 -15.00
CA LYS A 92 -8.42 -4.78 -15.73
C LYS A 92 -8.70 -3.66 -16.72
N VAL A 93 -9.95 -3.24 -16.84
CA VAL A 93 -10.37 -2.19 -17.77
C VAL A 93 -11.02 -1.06 -16.99
N ARG A 94 -10.56 0.17 -17.24
CA ARG A 94 -11.03 1.37 -16.56
C ARG A 94 -12.54 1.55 -16.68
N SER A 95 -13.16 1.95 -15.56
CA SER A 95 -14.53 2.46 -15.55
C SER A 95 -14.70 3.62 -16.53
N ALA A 96 -15.89 3.72 -17.11
CA ALA A 96 -16.35 4.91 -17.84
C ALA A 96 -17.62 5.50 -17.21
N ALA A 97 -17.97 5.08 -15.99
CA ALA A 97 -19.26 5.37 -15.37
C ALA A 97 -19.20 6.45 -14.29
N ASN A 98 -18.02 6.77 -13.74
CA ASN A 98 -17.93 7.52 -12.48
C ASN A 98 -18.03 9.02 -12.65
N ASP A 99 -17.24 9.60 -13.56
CA ASP A 99 -17.32 10.98 -14.03
C ASP A 99 -16.08 11.24 -14.91
N ASP A 100 -16.28 11.96 -16.02
CA ASP A 100 -15.19 12.37 -16.91
C ASP A 100 -14.65 13.75 -16.56
N GLU A 101 -15.42 14.57 -15.83
CA GLU A 101 -15.03 15.93 -15.44
C GLU A 101 -14.21 15.94 -14.14
N THR A 102 -14.51 15.04 -13.20
CA THR A 102 -13.85 14.92 -11.91
C THR A 102 -12.53 14.19 -12.02
N PRO A 103 -11.39 14.87 -11.78
CA PRO A 103 -10.08 14.27 -11.93
C PRO A 103 -9.93 13.03 -11.05
N GLY A 104 -9.68 11.88 -11.68
CA GLY A 104 -9.43 10.62 -10.98
C GLY A 104 -10.68 9.78 -10.70
N ALA A 105 -11.90 10.22 -11.02
CA ALA A 105 -13.11 9.46 -10.73
C ALA A 105 -13.11 8.09 -11.46
N ASN A 106 -12.89 8.10 -12.77
CA ASN A 106 -12.76 6.88 -13.56
C ASN A 106 -11.41 6.16 -13.35
N GLN A 107 -10.34 6.87 -12.95
CA GLN A 107 -9.01 6.27 -12.75
C GLN A 107 -8.87 5.53 -11.42
N ASN A 108 -9.48 6.03 -10.35
CA ASN A 108 -9.19 5.60 -8.97
C ASN A 108 -10.25 4.65 -8.39
N TYR A 109 -11.43 4.55 -9.01
CA TYR A 109 -12.58 3.81 -8.46
C TYR A 109 -13.12 2.78 -9.44
N PHE A 110 -13.32 1.55 -8.97
CA PHE A 110 -14.18 0.60 -9.66
C PHE A 110 -15.63 1.10 -9.63
N ALA A 111 -16.38 0.89 -10.71
CA ALA A 111 -17.80 1.18 -10.73
C ALA A 111 -18.61 -0.11 -10.57
N ILE A 112 -19.45 -0.16 -9.52
CA ILE A 112 -20.38 -1.25 -9.25
C ILE A 112 -21.80 -0.71 -9.40
N MET A 113 -22.56 -1.20 -10.37
CA MET A 113 -23.95 -0.80 -10.58
C MET A 113 -24.92 -1.80 -9.95
N GLY A 114 -25.70 -1.37 -8.97
CA GLY A 114 -26.90 -2.10 -8.57
C GLY A 114 -27.99 -1.95 -9.63
N MET A 115 -28.56 -3.06 -10.10
CA MET A 115 -29.66 -3.06 -11.06
C MET A 115 -30.97 -2.72 -10.32
N ALA A 116 -31.10 -1.45 -9.98
CA ALA A 116 -32.23 -0.85 -9.28
C ALA A 116 -32.51 0.55 -9.86
N GLU A 117 -33.77 0.96 -9.89
CA GLU A 117 -34.17 2.33 -10.22
C GLU A 117 -33.78 3.31 -9.09
N THR A 118 -34.11 4.59 -9.27
CA THR A 118 -33.79 5.64 -8.29
C THR A 118 -34.46 5.41 -6.94
N ASN A 119 -35.71 4.96 -6.96
CA ASN A 119 -36.57 4.89 -5.78
C ASN A 119 -36.77 3.47 -5.27
N ASP A 120 -36.03 2.51 -5.79
CA ASP A 120 -36.13 1.11 -5.38
C ASP A 120 -35.34 0.86 -4.11
N THR A 121 -35.97 0.18 -3.16
CA THR A 121 -35.25 -0.24 -1.96
C THR A 121 -34.35 -1.41 -2.33
N PRO A 122 -33.02 -1.31 -2.16
CA PRO A 122 -32.12 -2.40 -2.50
C PRO A 122 -32.41 -3.63 -1.65
N THR A 123 -32.43 -4.80 -2.28
CA THR A 123 -32.64 -6.06 -1.56
C THR A 123 -31.45 -6.39 -0.67
N GLN A 124 -31.68 -7.18 0.37
CA GLN A 124 -30.59 -7.66 1.21
C GLN A 124 -29.56 -8.48 0.42
N ALA A 125 -30.01 -9.27 -0.57
CA ALA A 125 -29.14 -10.05 -1.43
C ALA A 125 -28.21 -9.17 -2.27
N MET A 126 -28.73 -8.07 -2.85
CA MET A 126 -27.93 -7.09 -3.57
C MET A 126 -26.89 -6.43 -2.65
N VAL A 127 -27.30 -5.93 -1.49
CA VAL A 127 -26.40 -5.27 -0.52
C VAL A 127 -25.28 -6.21 -0.07
N THR A 128 -25.62 -7.46 0.27
CA THR A 128 -24.64 -8.49 0.64
C THR A 128 -23.66 -8.77 -0.50
N SER A 129 -24.16 -8.91 -1.72
CA SER A 129 -23.32 -9.25 -2.89
C SER A 129 -22.40 -8.09 -3.29
N ILE A 130 -22.87 -6.83 -3.19
CA ILE A 130 -22.01 -5.65 -3.35
C ILE A 130 -20.92 -5.65 -2.27
N ARG A 131 -21.25 -5.89 -1.00
CA ARG A 131 -20.27 -5.96 0.10
C ARG A 131 -19.21 -7.04 -0.16
N GLU A 132 -19.63 -8.25 -0.54
CA GLU A 132 -18.72 -9.36 -0.84
C GLU A 132 -17.83 -9.07 -2.05
N LEU A 133 -18.39 -8.47 -3.11
CA LEU A 133 -17.64 -8.02 -4.28
C LEU A 133 -16.59 -6.97 -3.89
N ILE A 134 -16.92 -5.99 -3.04
CA ILE A 134 -15.93 -5.02 -2.54
C ILE A 134 -14.80 -5.73 -1.80
N GLY A 135 -15.12 -6.75 -1.00
CA GLY A 135 -14.12 -7.58 -0.31
C GLY A 135 -13.20 -8.29 -1.30
N HIS A 136 -13.78 -8.89 -2.35
CA HIS A 136 -13.02 -9.53 -3.43
C HIS A 136 -12.11 -8.54 -4.16
N LEU A 137 -12.62 -7.35 -4.53
CA LEU A 137 -11.84 -6.34 -5.23
C LEU A 137 -10.70 -5.78 -4.37
N ARG A 138 -10.91 -5.63 -3.06
CA ARG A 138 -9.84 -5.29 -2.11
C ARG A 138 -8.78 -6.38 -2.04
N GLN A 139 -9.20 -7.64 -1.97
CA GLN A 139 -8.30 -8.79 -1.79
C GLN A 139 -7.49 -9.12 -3.04
N TYR A 140 -8.12 -9.14 -4.21
CA TYR A 140 -7.51 -9.67 -5.44
C TYR A 140 -7.19 -8.60 -6.47
N GLU A 141 -7.86 -7.44 -6.41
CA GLU A 141 -7.79 -6.40 -7.45
C GLU A 141 -7.29 -5.04 -6.92
N GLN A 142 -6.74 -5.02 -5.70
CA GLN A 142 -6.09 -3.86 -5.07
C GLN A 142 -6.99 -2.63 -4.90
N ALA A 143 -8.32 -2.82 -4.82
CA ALA A 143 -9.23 -1.71 -4.57
C ALA A 143 -8.89 -0.97 -3.26
N GLY A 144 -8.91 0.37 -3.32
CA GLY A 144 -8.83 1.22 -2.13
C GLY A 144 -10.01 1.05 -1.16
N PRO A 145 -9.93 1.59 0.06
CA PRO A 145 -10.90 1.37 1.11
C PRO A 145 -12.16 2.24 0.95
N ARG A 146 -12.13 3.33 0.18
CA ARG A 146 -13.29 4.23 0.10
C ARG A 146 -14.40 3.53 -0.67
N ILE A 147 -15.58 3.59 -0.10
CA ILE A 147 -16.83 3.22 -0.74
C ILE A 147 -17.58 4.54 -0.89
N LEU A 148 -17.84 4.91 -2.14
CA LEU A 148 -18.54 6.13 -2.50
C LEU A 148 -19.82 5.78 -3.23
N GLY A 149 -20.80 6.68 -3.22
CA GLY A 149 -21.83 6.72 -4.23
C GLY A 149 -21.36 7.53 -5.44
N HIS A 150 -21.97 7.33 -6.60
CA HIS A 150 -21.71 8.18 -7.77
C HIS A 150 -21.82 9.67 -7.46
N ARG A 151 -22.83 10.09 -6.67
CA ARG A 151 -22.98 11.49 -6.22
C ARG A 151 -21.80 12.08 -5.43
N ASP A 152 -20.95 11.25 -4.85
CA ASP A 152 -19.75 11.74 -4.15
C ASP A 152 -18.62 12.09 -5.12
N LEU A 153 -18.72 11.60 -6.36
CA LEU A 153 -17.82 11.90 -7.47
C LEU A 153 -18.43 12.93 -8.42
N ASP A 154 -19.75 12.91 -8.62
CA ASP A 154 -20.52 13.93 -9.36
C ASP A 154 -21.62 14.51 -8.44
N PRO A 155 -21.36 15.64 -7.75
CA PRO A 155 -22.32 16.24 -6.82
C PRO A 155 -23.67 16.65 -7.43
N GLY A 156 -23.77 16.76 -8.76
CA GLY A 156 -25.03 17.01 -9.46
C GLY A 156 -25.91 15.76 -9.62
N SER A 157 -25.34 14.58 -9.39
CA SER A 157 -25.97 13.30 -9.64
C SER A 157 -26.95 12.89 -8.53
N THR A 158 -28.10 12.34 -8.92
CA THR A 158 -29.00 11.64 -8.00
C THR A 158 -28.58 10.18 -7.78
N CYS A 159 -27.65 9.66 -8.57
CA CYS A 159 -27.10 8.30 -8.42
C CYS A 159 -26.29 8.17 -7.11
N PRO A 160 -26.36 7.06 -6.35
CA PRO A 160 -27.04 5.79 -6.65
C PRO A 160 -28.46 5.67 -6.06
N GLY A 161 -29.22 6.77 -5.97
CA GLY A 161 -30.59 6.74 -5.44
C GLY A 161 -30.66 6.13 -4.03
N LYS A 162 -31.60 5.21 -3.82
CA LYS A 162 -31.82 4.51 -2.53
C LYS A 162 -30.76 3.48 -2.14
N LEU A 163 -29.74 3.22 -2.96
CA LEU A 163 -28.53 2.48 -2.54
C LEU A 163 -27.58 3.36 -1.70
N TYR A 164 -27.69 4.68 -1.80
CA TYR A 164 -26.76 5.61 -1.15
C TYR A 164 -26.69 5.48 0.38
N PRO A 165 -27.80 5.26 1.12
CA PRO A 165 -27.74 5.02 2.56
C PRO A 165 -26.81 3.86 2.96
N ASN A 166 -26.69 2.82 2.13
CA ASN A 166 -25.81 1.68 2.39
C ASN A 166 -24.32 2.03 2.26
N VAL A 167 -23.98 3.05 1.47
CA VAL A 167 -22.62 3.60 1.38
C VAL A 167 -22.23 4.25 2.72
N GLY A 168 -23.10 5.12 3.24
CA GLY A 168 -22.79 5.92 4.44
C GLY A 168 -22.94 5.19 5.77
N ASN A 169 -23.76 4.14 5.85
CA ASN A 169 -24.05 3.42 7.10
C ASN A 169 -23.13 2.21 7.35
N GLY A 170 -22.11 1.99 6.50
CA GLY A 170 -21.18 0.88 6.60
C GLY A 170 -21.72 -0.47 6.12
N SER A 171 -22.97 -0.55 5.64
CA SER A 171 -23.57 -1.80 5.16
C SER A 171 -22.87 -2.37 3.92
N LEU A 172 -22.14 -1.56 3.15
CA LEU A 172 -21.34 -2.04 2.03
C LEU A 172 -19.89 -2.29 2.39
N ASP A 173 -19.46 -1.95 3.61
CA ASP A 173 -18.09 -2.19 4.04
C ASP A 173 -17.92 -3.67 4.43
N PRO A 174 -17.11 -4.47 3.70
CA PRO A 174 -16.76 -5.82 4.13
C PRO A 174 -15.85 -5.84 5.37
N GLY A 175 -15.51 -4.66 5.92
CA GLY A 175 -14.45 -4.47 6.89
C GLY A 175 -13.08 -4.42 6.21
N PRO A 176 -11.99 -4.19 6.97
CA PRO A 176 -10.65 -4.49 6.47
C PRO A 176 -10.69 -5.97 6.14
N THR A 177 -10.44 -6.40 4.89
CA THR A 177 -10.42 -7.83 4.57
C THR A 177 -9.58 -8.60 5.59
N PRO A 178 -10.18 -9.45 6.45
CA PRO A 178 -9.43 -10.39 7.24
C PRO A 178 -9.66 -11.73 6.54
N ASP A 179 -8.66 -12.21 5.82
CA ASP A 179 -8.45 -13.64 5.98
C ASP A 179 -8.03 -13.82 7.45
N PRO A 180 -8.83 -14.50 8.29
CA PRO A 180 -8.47 -14.73 9.69
C PRO A 180 -7.19 -15.57 9.86
N ASN A 181 -6.59 -16.07 8.76
CA ASN A 181 -5.30 -16.76 8.73
C ASN A 181 -4.14 -15.94 8.15
N THR A 182 -4.35 -14.73 7.64
CA THR A 182 -3.24 -13.85 7.21
C THR A 182 -3.38 -12.48 7.84
N GLY A 183 -2.46 -12.16 8.74
CA GLY A 183 -2.37 -10.86 9.39
C GLY A 183 -2.25 -9.67 8.42
N LEU A 184 -2.18 -8.47 8.99
CA LEU A 184 -1.92 -7.22 8.26
C LEU A 184 -0.71 -7.39 7.33
N THR A 185 -0.76 -6.81 6.14
CA THR A 185 0.36 -6.86 5.20
C THR A 185 0.96 -5.47 5.03
N ILE A 186 2.27 -5.36 5.12
CA ILE A 186 2.99 -4.12 4.79
C ILE A 186 3.00 -3.99 3.27
N GLN A 187 2.41 -2.91 2.74
CA GLN A 187 2.52 -2.58 1.34
C GLN A 187 3.95 -2.12 1.03
N PRO A 188 4.73 -2.89 0.25
CA PRO A 188 6.10 -2.52 -0.06
C PRO A 188 6.14 -1.24 -0.88
N ARG A 189 7.31 -0.59 -0.88
CA ARG A 189 7.58 0.63 -1.65
C ARG A 189 7.15 0.58 -3.12
N SER A 190 7.25 -0.59 -3.75
CA SER A 190 6.84 -0.81 -5.14
C SER A 190 5.32 -0.65 -5.35
N GLN A 191 4.50 -1.04 -4.38
CA GLN A 191 3.05 -1.00 -4.51
C GLN A 191 2.51 0.44 -4.54
N TRP A 192 3.08 1.35 -3.74
CA TRP A 192 2.65 2.76 -3.73
C TRP A 192 3.41 3.69 -4.66
N GLY A 193 4.26 3.12 -5.53
CA GLY A 193 5.03 3.89 -6.51
C GLY A 193 6.07 4.80 -5.86
N ALA A 194 6.78 4.31 -4.85
CA ALA A 194 7.85 5.06 -4.20
C ALA A 194 8.95 5.47 -5.17
N ARG A 195 9.43 6.71 -5.04
CA ARG A 195 10.68 7.13 -5.67
C ARG A 195 11.85 6.40 -5.01
N PRO A 196 12.95 6.17 -5.75
CA PRO A 196 14.21 5.77 -5.16
C PRO A 196 14.70 6.83 -4.14
N PRO A 197 15.25 6.43 -2.99
CA PRO A 197 15.87 7.37 -2.05
C PRO A 197 17.16 7.96 -2.66
N ARG A 198 17.51 9.21 -2.30
CA ARG A 198 18.78 9.84 -2.71
C ARG A 198 19.98 9.22 -2.00
N ALA A 199 19.81 8.84 -0.73
CA ALA A 199 20.78 8.12 0.07
C ALA A 199 20.08 7.20 1.09
N VAL A 200 20.80 6.17 1.54
CA VAL A 200 20.29 5.19 2.52
C VAL A 200 21.32 5.01 3.62
N GLU A 201 20.98 5.46 4.82
CA GLU A 201 21.75 5.19 6.03
C GLU A 201 21.13 4.00 6.78
N ARG A 202 21.90 2.92 6.94
CA ARG A 202 21.42 1.70 7.60
C ARG A 202 21.67 1.72 9.10
N VAL A 203 20.78 1.09 9.83
CA VAL A 203 20.88 0.88 11.28
C VAL A 203 20.36 -0.52 11.61
N ASP A 204 21.08 -1.21 12.48
CA ASP A 204 20.65 -2.49 13.02
C ASP A 204 19.34 -2.31 13.79
N PRO A 205 18.26 -3.05 13.44
CA PRO A 205 17.04 -3.05 14.23
C PRO A 205 17.29 -3.25 15.73
N GLY A 206 18.23 -4.12 16.13
CA GLY A 206 18.56 -4.37 17.54
C GLY A 206 19.09 -3.14 18.30
N ALA A 207 19.62 -2.14 17.60
CA ALA A 207 20.09 -0.89 18.18
C ALA A 207 18.97 0.12 18.51
N ARG A 208 17.75 -0.08 17.97
CA ARG A 208 16.60 0.80 18.24
C ARG A 208 16.18 0.68 19.70
N THR A 209 15.74 1.78 20.31
CA THR A 209 15.29 1.82 21.71
C THR A 209 13.87 2.34 21.87
N GLY A 210 13.29 2.93 20.82
CA GLY A 210 11.92 3.44 20.88
C GLY A 210 11.16 3.35 19.56
N PHE A 211 9.86 3.59 19.68
CA PHE A 211 8.89 3.60 18.60
C PHE A 211 8.04 4.85 18.75
N THR A 212 8.08 5.73 17.74
CA THR A 212 7.48 7.07 17.81
C THR A 212 6.31 7.18 16.86
N VAL A 213 5.13 7.49 17.41
CA VAL A 213 3.94 7.78 16.63
C VAL A 213 3.89 9.25 16.22
N HIS A 214 3.61 9.47 14.95
CA HIS A 214 3.43 10.75 14.29
C HIS A 214 2.04 10.84 13.66
N TYR A 215 1.62 12.05 13.33
CA TYR A 215 0.62 12.28 12.28
C TYR A 215 1.25 13.07 11.15
N SER A 216 0.58 13.15 10.01
CA SER A 216 1.07 13.91 8.87
C SER A 216 0.64 15.37 8.89
N ALA A 217 -0.36 15.73 9.72
CA ALA A 217 -1.05 17.02 9.74
C ALA A 217 -1.64 17.45 8.37
N GLY A 218 -1.78 16.52 7.43
CA GLY A 218 -2.39 16.72 6.13
C GLY A 218 -3.75 16.04 6.03
N PRO A 219 -4.46 16.17 4.89
CA PRO A 219 -5.74 15.50 4.69
C PRO A 219 -5.56 13.97 4.69
N PRO A 220 -6.51 13.18 5.21
CA PRO A 220 -6.42 11.72 5.25
C PRO A 220 -6.43 11.07 3.85
N THR A 221 -6.75 11.85 2.81
CA THR A 221 -6.71 11.43 1.41
C THR A 221 -5.33 11.55 0.77
N GLN A 222 -4.35 12.18 1.45
CA GLN A 222 -3.02 12.29 0.88
C GLN A 222 -2.31 10.94 0.83
N THR A 223 -1.47 10.75 -0.17
CA THR A 223 -0.77 9.49 -0.43
C THR A 223 0.64 9.50 0.16
N PRO A 224 1.23 8.33 0.45
CA PRO A 224 2.66 8.24 0.80
C PRO A 224 3.56 8.90 -0.24
N ARG A 225 3.22 8.81 -1.53
CA ARG A 225 3.96 9.45 -2.62
C ARG A 225 3.93 10.98 -2.54
N GLN A 226 2.80 11.58 -2.20
CA GLN A 226 2.71 13.04 -1.99
C GLN A 226 3.56 13.48 -0.80
N ILE A 227 3.52 12.75 0.31
CA ILE A 227 4.36 13.00 1.49
C ILE A 227 5.85 12.85 1.12
N GLN A 228 6.22 11.81 0.36
CA GLN A 228 7.58 11.60 -0.12
C GLN A 228 8.06 12.76 -0.99
N ASN A 229 7.24 13.21 -1.95
CA ASN A 229 7.59 14.35 -2.81
C ASN A 229 7.81 15.62 -1.99
N TYR A 230 6.94 15.91 -1.02
CA TYR A 230 7.11 17.05 -0.13
C TYR A 230 8.42 16.97 0.66
N HIS A 231 8.75 15.81 1.22
CA HIS A 231 10.00 15.61 1.97
C HIS A 231 11.25 15.72 1.08
N MET A 232 11.25 15.15 -0.12
CA MET A 232 12.43 15.15 -0.98
C MET A 232 12.61 16.49 -1.71
N ASP A 233 11.54 17.04 -2.28
CA ASP A 233 11.61 18.22 -3.13
C ASP A 233 11.42 19.51 -2.33
N GLY A 234 10.58 19.48 -1.29
CA GLY A 234 10.36 20.61 -0.38
C GLY A 234 11.43 20.71 0.71
N ASN A 235 11.64 19.63 1.49
CA ASN A 235 12.57 19.66 2.62
C ASN A 235 14.02 19.27 2.26
N GLY A 236 14.26 18.80 1.03
CA GLY A 236 15.58 18.37 0.59
C GLY A 236 16.04 17.03 1.17
N TRP A 237 15.16 16.27 1.83
CA TRP A 237 15.53 15.01 2.47
C TRP A 237 15.84 13.90 1.45
N ASP A 238 16.53 12.88 1.90
CA ASP A 238 16.90 11.74 1.05
C ASP A 238 15.70 10.87 0.64
N ASP A 239 14.64 10.88 1.45
CA ASP A 239 13.43 10.10 1.25
C ASP A 239 12.31 10.59 2.18
N ILE A 240 11.13 9.98 2.10
CA ILE A 240 10.05 10.13 3.09
C ILE A 240 10.59 9.96 4.51
N GLY A 241 10.26 10.87 5.45
CA GLY A 241 10.91 10.92 6.75
C GLY A 241 10.57 9.77 7.72
N TYR A 242 9.48 9.05 7.47
CA TYR A 242 8.97 8.01 8.37
C TYR A 242 9.44 6.60 7.93
N ASN A 243 9.57 5.70 8.90
CA ASN A 243 9.86 4.29 8.62
C ASN A 243 8.63 3.58 8.04
N PHE A 244 7.44 3.87 8.59
CA PHE A 244 6.16 3.35 8.11
C PHE A 244 5.09 4.44 8.14
N LEU A 245 4.05 4.26 7.32
CA LEU A 245 2.86 5.09 7.33
C LEU A 245 1.61 4.23 7.46
N VAL A 246 0.58 4.76 8.10
CA VAL A 246 -0.71 4.09 8.30
C VAL A 246 -1.83 5.04 7.96
N ASP A 247 -2.83 4.61 7.19
CA ASP A 247 -4.01 5.42 6.90
C ASP A 247 -5.22 5.08 7.77
N THR A 248 -6.33 5.80 7.56
CA THR A 248 -7.58 5.62 8.32
C THR A 248 -8.21 4.23 8.16
N ALA A 249 -7.82 3.46 7.13
CA ALA A 249 -8.29 2.10 6.93
C ALA A 249 -7.36 1.04 7.56
N GLY A 250 -6.30 1.46 8.24
CA GLY A 250 -5.31 0.55 8.84
C GLY A 250 -4.36 -0.07 7.81
N ARG A 251 -4.29 0.45 6.57
CA ARG A 251 -3.30 0.00 5.60
C ARG A 251 -1.93 0.50 6.01
N ILE A 252 -0.94 -0.38 5.96
CA ILE A 252 0.44 -0.08 6.33
C ILE A 252 1.26 0.08 5.06
N TYR A 253 1.98 1.19 4.94
CA TYR A 253 2.90 1.45 3.84
C TYR A 253 4.33 1.44 4.34
N GLU A 254 5.20 0.71 3.64
CA GLU A 254 6.64 0.78 3.86
C GLU A 254 7.15 2.16 3.44
N GLY A 255 7.62 2.94 4.41
CA GLY A 255 8.40 4.16 4.18
C GLY A 255 9.87 3.79 4.03
N ARG A 256 10.71 4.20 4.97
CA ARG A 256 12.12 3.79 5.01
C ARG A 256 12.33 2.33 5.47
N GLY A 257 11.33 1.69 6.05
CA GLY A 257 11.42 0.30 6.50
C GLY A 257 12.17 0.10 7.81
N TRP A 258 12.46 -1.16 8.17
CA TRP A 258 12.94 -1.56 9.49
C TRP A 258 14.40 -1.17 9.79
N ASN A 259 15.30 -1.25 8.80
CA ASN A 259 16.75 -1.16 8.97
C ASN A 259 17.38 0.13 8.41
N VAL A 260 16.59 1.18 8.24
CA VAL A 260 17.04 2.48 7.69
C VAL A 260 16.71 3.61 8.66
N VAL A 261 17.66 4.53 8.84
CA VAL A 261 17.52 5.71 9.70
C VAL A 261 16.40 6.62 9.19
N GLY A 262 15.54 7.06 10.11
CA GLY A 262 14.44 7.99 9.83
C GLY A 262 14.89 9.43 9.57
N ALA A 263 13.95 10.31 9.27
CA ALA A 263 14.13 11.76 9.35
C ALA A 263 12.96 12.45 10.09
N HIS A 264 12.26 11.69 10.95
CA HIS A 264 11.00 12.08 11.58
C HIS A 264 11.14 12.90 12.86
N ALA A 265 12.25 12.74 13.61
CA ALA A 265 12.48 13.46 14.86
C ALA A 265 13.98 13.48 15.22
N ALA A 266 14.76 14.46 14.73
CA ALA A 266 16.16 14.60 15.14
C ALA A 266 16.26 15.08 16.61
N PRO A 267 17.12 14.50 17.48
CA PRO A 267 18.20 13.53 17.19
C PRO A 267 17.80 12.04 17.33
N HIS A 268 16.52 11.73 17.47
CA HIS A 268 15.98 10.38 17.73
C HIS A 268 15.86 9.50 16.48
N ASN A 269 16.18 10.01 15.28
CA ASN A 269 16.06 9.31 13.99
C ASN A 269 16.75 7.94 13.93
N THR A 270 17.88 7.78 14.61
CA THR A 270 18.66 6.54 14.67
C THR A 270 18.16 5.61 15.76
N THR A 271 17.70 6.14 16.90
CA THR A 271 17.25 5.33 18.04
C THR A 271 15.79 4.89 17.93
N HIS A 272 14.96 5.62 17.18
CA HIS A 272 13.52 5.37 17.11
C HIS A 272 13.02 5.01 15.71
N ILE A 273 12.12 4.03 15.66
CA ILE A 273 11.30 3.73 14.47
C ILE A 273 10.14 4.73 14.46
N GLY A 274 10.01 5.51 13.39
CA GLY A 274 8.93 6.50 13.23
C GLY A 274 7.78 5.98 12.39
N VAL A 275 6.56 6.00 12.94
CA VAL A 275 5.34 5.60 12.23
C VAL A 275 4.39 6.78 12.14
N CYS A 276 3.97 7.14 10.93
CA CYS A 276 3.09 8.28 10.68
C CYS A 276 1.68 7.85 10.33
N PHE A 277 0.70 8.33 11.11
CA PHE A 277 -0.69 8.33 10.69
C PHE A 277 -0.92 9.40 9.60
N ILE A 278 -1.46 8.98 8.45
CA ILE A 278 -1.87 9.85 7.35
C ILE A 278 -3.23 10.48 7.69
N GLY A 279 -3.18 11.68 8.23
CA GLY A 279 -4.35 12.48 8.61
C GLY A 279 -4.00 13.56 9.63
N GLN A 280 -5.04 14.08 10.28
CA GLN A 280 -5.02 15.12 11.30
C GLN A 280 -5.43 14.59 12.68
N ASP A 281 -5.35 15.42 13.73
CA ASP A 281 -5.80 15.04 15.07
C ASP A 281 -7.28 14.62 15.07
N GLY A 282 -7.61 13.61 15.86
CA GLY A 282 -8.97 13.06 15.96
C GLY A 282 -9.46 12.23 14.76
N GLN A 283 -8.68 12.10 13.67
CA GLN A 283 -9.08 11.33 12.49
C GLN A 283 -8.61 9.87 12.50
N ALA A 284 -7.71 9.50 13.42
CA ALA A 284 -7.24 8.12 13.55
C ALA A 284 -8.40 7.20 13.98
N THR A 285 -8.55 6.08 13.29
CA THR A 285 -9.60 5.09 13.55
C THR A 285 -9.08 3.95 14.44
N PRO A 286 -9.96 3.07 14.96
CA PRO A 286 -9.52 1.85 15.64
C PRO A 286 -8.59 0.98 14.76
N LEU A 287 -8.84 0.91 13.44
CA LEU A 287 -7.99 0.19 12.49
C LEU A 287 -6.60 0.82 12.35
N THR A 288 -6.53 2.16 12.38
CA THR A 288 -5.27 2.90 12.43
C THR A 288 -4.46 2.48 13.67
N GLY A 289 -5.11 2.46 14.84
CA GLY A 289 -4.50 2.06 16.10
C GLY A 289 -3.99 0.62 16.07
N ALA A 290 -4.81 -0.32 15.59
CA ALA A 290 -4.45 -1.74 15.47
C ALA A 290 -3.24 -1.95 14.54
N ALA A 291 -3.17 -1.24 13.42
CA ALA A 291 -2.05 -1.31 12.49
C ALA A 291 -0.75 -0.73 13.07
N ILE A 292 -0.81 0.41 13.76
CA ILE A 292 0.34 0.99 14.46
C ILE A 292 0.83 0.05 15.58
N ARG A 293 -0.10 -0.57 16.31
CA ARG A 293 0.21 -1.54 17.36
C ARG A 293 0.87 -2.81 16.80
N ALA A 294 0.38 -3.33 15.67
CA ALA A 294 1.00 -4.47 14.99
C ALA A 294 2.45 -4.17 14.56
N LEU A 295 2.70 -2.97 14.02
CA LEU A 295 4.07 -2.50 13.74
C LEU A 295 4.95 -2.43 14.99
N TYR A 296 4.40 -1.97 16.12
CA TYR A 296 5.12 -1.93 17.39
C TYR A 296 5.49 -3.35 17.87
N ASN A 297 4.55 -4.30 17.80
CA ASN A 297 4.82 -5.68 18.20
C ASN A 297 5.90 -6.32 17.30
N ARG A 298 5.79 -6.14 15.98
CA ARG A 298 6.80 -6.59 15.03
C ARG A 298 8.17 -5.96 15.26
N ALA A 299 8.21 -4.68 15.60
CA ALA A 299 9.45 -4.02 15.98
C ALA A 299 10.07 -4.68 17.22
N ASN A 300 9.27 -5.03 18.24
CA ASN A 300 9.79 -5.71 19.43
C ASN A 300 10.37 -7.09 19.10
N GLU A 301 9.73 -7.85 18.21
CA GLU A 301 10.24 -9.14 17.73
C GLU A 301 11.59 -8.97 17.01
N LEU A 302 11.67 -8.02 16.06
CA LEU A 302 12.88 -7.78 15.27
C LEU A 302 14.04 -7.23 16.11
N THR A 303 13.73 -6.49 17.17
CA THR A 303 14.75 -5.92 18.07
C THR A 303 15.09 -6.83 19.25
N GLY A 304 14.30 -7.89 19.48
CA GLY A 304 14.43 -8.79 20.63
C GLY A 304 14.11 -8.14 21.98
N LYS A 305 13.44 -6.97 22.00
CA LYS A 305 13.13 -6.23 23.23
C LYS A 305 11.91 -5.33 23.09
N ALA A 306 11.28 -4.98 24.20
CA ALA A 306 10.23 -3.98 24.20
C ALA A 306 10.80 -2.58 23.95
N LEU A 307 10.37 -1.93 22.88
CA LEU A 307 10.73 -0.55 22.58
C LEU A 307 9.93 0.43 23.45
N ALA A 308 10.51 1.59 23.74
CA ALA A 308 9.77 2.68 24.39
C ALA A 308 8.63 3.17 23.47
N LYS A 309 7.40 3.12 23.96
CA LYS A 309 6.22 3.71 23.29
C LYS A 309 6.28 5.23 23.45
N THR A 310 6.48 5.94 22.35
CA THR A 310 6.64 7.39 22.34
C THR A 310 5.76 8.03 21.26
N TRP A 311 5.60 9.34 21.36
CA TRP A 311 4.95 10.18 20.36
C TRP A 311 5.82 11.41 20.13
N HIS A 312 5.72 12.07 18.97
CA HIS A 312 6.70 13.08 18.56
C HIS A 312 6.91 14.20 19.59
N GLY A 313 5.84 14.85 20.05
CA GLY A 313 5.92 15.90 21.09
C GLY A 313 6.31 15.41 22.49
N GLY A 314 6.40 14.09 22.69
CA GLY A 314 6.85 13.47 23.95
C GLY A 314 8.35 13.14 23.96
N LEU A 315 9.03 13.30 22.82
CA LEU A 315 10.47 13.07 22.73
C LEU A 315 11.25 14.26 23.29
N SER A 316 12.35 13.96 24.00
CA SER A 316 13.24 14.99 24.54
C SER A 316 13.73 15.96 23.46
N GLY A 317 13.63 17.26 23.73
CA GLY A 317 14.05 18.32 22.81
C GLY A 317 13.07 18.61 21.66
N GLN A 318 11.89 17.97 21.61
CA GLN A 318 10.87 18.26 20.60
C GLN A 318 9.81 19.24 21.14
N SER A 319 9.43 20.22 20.33
CA SER A 319 8.31 21.11 20.60
C SER A 319 7.35 21.08 19.42
N THR A 320 6.31 20.25 19.52
CA THR A 320 5.33 20.01 18.46
C THR A 320 4.04 19.49 19.06
N GLN A 321 2.91 19.74 18.37
CA GLN A 321 1.62 19.15 18.72
C GLN A 321 1.46 17.73 18.17
N CYS A 322 2.37 17.27 17.30
CA CYS A 322 2.36 15.93 16.75
C CYS A 322 2.42 14.86 17.86
N PRO A 323 1.58 13.80 17.81
CA PRO A 323 0.65 13.38 16.76
C PRO A 323 -0.81 13.84 16.96
N GLY A 324 -1.03 14.91 17.71
CA GLY A 324 -2.35 15.33 18.16
C GLY A 324 -2.73 14.74 19.51
N SER A 325 -3.78 15.28 20.11
CA SER A 325 -4.27 14.92 21.44
C SER A 325 -4.77 13.47 21.52
N ALA A 326 -5.47 12.98 20.51
CA ALA A 326 -6.09 11.65 20.52
C ALA A 326 -5.03 10.54 20.48
N LEU A 327 -4.11 10.58 19.51
CA LEU A 327 -3.03 9.60 19.40
C LEU A 327 -2.05 9.71 20.57
N ARG A 328 -1.77 10.92 21.07
CA ARG A 328 -0.96 11.11 22.28
C ARG A 328 -1.57 10.39 23.48
N ALA A 329 -2.86 10.59 23.73
CA ALA A 329 -3.56 9.94 24.85
C ALA A 329 -3.54 8.41 24.70
N TRP A 330 -3.77 7.90 23.49
CA TRP A 330 -3.74 6.48 23.19
C TRP A 330 -2.35 5.85 23.40
N VAL A 331 -1.27 6.50 22.93
CA VAL A 331 0.11 6.04 23.16
C VAL A 331 0.45 6.06 24.65
N HIS A 332 0.10 7.13 25.36
CA HIS A 332 0.30 7.25 26.80
C HIS A 332 -0.46 6.17 27.57
N GLY A 333 -1.66 5.80 27.11
CA GLY A 333 -2.46 4.69 27.65
C GLY A 333 -1.91 3.29 27.34
N GLY A 334 -0.76 3.18 26.67
CA GLY A 334 -0.11 1.91 26.36
C GLY A 334 -0.46 1.31 25.00
N MET A 335 -1.02 2.10 24.07
CA MET A 335 -1.46 1.67 22.74
C MET A 335 -2.51 0.54 22.80
N GLN A 336 -3.57 0.68 23.58
CA GLN A 336 -4.57 -0.36 23.81
C GLN A 336 -5.29 -0.76 22.50
N GLY A 337 -5.54 -2.06 22.32
CA GLY A 337 -6.20 -2.61 21.14
C GLY A 337 -5.80 -4.06 20.88
N ASP A 338 -6.40 -4.68 19.87
CA ASP A 338 -6.13 -6.06 19.48
C ASP A 338 -4.74 -6.22 18.87
N ASP A 339 -4.12 -7.39 19.12
CA ASP A 339 -2.86 -7.78 18.51
C ASP A 339 -3.15 -8.48 17.18
N LEU A 340 -2.96 -7.76 16.08
CA LEU A 340 -3.07 -8.32 14.74
C LEU A 340 -1.69 -8.83 14.27
N PRO A 341 -1.58 -10.06 13.73
CA PRO A 341 -0.35 -10.50 13.10
C PRO A 341 0.00 -9.58 11.93
N ILE A 342 1.29 -9.46 11.58
CA ILE A 342 1.73 -8.67 10.42
C ILE A 342 2.73 -9.46 9.59
N THR A 343 2.62 -9.38 8.26
CA THR A 343 3.56 -9.96 7.30
C THR A 343 4.30 -8.85 6.54
N ASP A 344 5.61 -9.00 6.43
CA ASP A 344 6.49 -8.01 5.78
C ASP A 344 6.44 -8.09 4.22
N GLY A 345 5.43 -8.75 3.64
CA GLY A 345 5.25 -8.86 2.18
C GLY A 345 6.29 -9.73 1.45
N THR A 346 7.13 -10.49 2.14
CA THR A 346 8.25 -11.27 1.57
C THR A 346 7.87 -12.65 1.01
N GLY A 347 6.65 -12.81 0.51
CA GLY A 347 6.13 -14.08 -0.05
C GLY A 347 6.56 -14.38 -1.49
N ASP A 348 7.63 -13.78 -2.00
CA ASP A 348 8.16 -14.02 -3.35
C ASP A 348 9.30 -15.06 -3.34
N PRO A 349 9.15 -16.24 -3.99
CA PRO A 349 10.22 -17.23 -4.12
C PRO A 349 11.39 -16.80 -5.01
N SER A 350 11.29 -15.66 -5.72
CA SER A 350 12.25 -15.26 -6.77
C SER A 350 13.35 -14.28 -6.35
N GLY A 351 13.45 -13.94 -5.06
CA GLY A 351 14.67 -13.31 -4.52
C GLY A 351 14.87 -11.85 -4.92
N GLY A 352 14.14 -10.94 -4.26
CA GLY A 352 14.51 -9.53 -4.17
C GLY A 352 15.43 -9.30 -2.95
N MET A 353 16.61 -8.72 -3.18
CA MET A 353 17.63 -8.45 -2.16
C MET A 353 17.15 -7.51 -1.05
N SER A 354 16.66 -8.02 0.10
CA SER A 354 16.62 -7.21 1.34
C SER A 354 16.52 -7.97 2.68
N SER A 355 16.71 -9.29 2.74
CA SER A 355 16.82 -9.98 4.04
C SER A 355 17.93 -11.04 4.05
N VAL A 356 18.98 -10.80 4.84
CA VAL A 356 19.83 -11.89 5.32
C VAL A 356 18.97 -12.65 6.33
N ARG A 357 18.44 -13.81 5.93
CA ARG A 357 17.86 -14.78 6.87
C ARG A 357 18.93 -15.18 7.88
N SER A 358 18.59 -15.36 9.15
CA SER A 358 19.55 -15.91 10.12
C SER A 358 20.06 -17.27 9.63
N VAL A 359 21.30 -17.62 9.95
CA VAL A 359 21.91 -18.90 9.52
C VAL A 359 21.06 -20.09 9.97
N ALA A 360 20.48 -20.01 11.17
CA ALA A 360 19.55 -21.01 11.69
C ALA A 360 18.28 -21.14 10.84
N ALA A 361 17.71 -20.02 10.38
CA ALA A 361 16.54 -20.04 9.50
C ALA A 361 16.88 -20.64 8.11
N GLN A 362 18.11 -20.42 7.63
CA GLN A 362 18.60 -21.04 6.39
C GLN A 362 18.82 -22.55 6.58
N GLN A 363 19.43 -22.99 7.68
CA GLN A 363 19.64 -24.40 8.02
C GLN A 363 18.31 -25.16 8.15
N SER A 364 17.33 -24.59 8.87
CA SER A 364 15.98 -25.18 9.00
C SER A 364 15.26 -25.28 7.67
N ALA A 365 15.38 -24.27 6.80
CA ALA A 365 14.79 -24.30 5.46
C ALA A 365 15.40 -25.41 4.60
N VAL A 366 16.72 -25.58 4.64
CA VAL A 366 17.41 -26.66 3.90
C VAL A 366 16.98 -28.05 4.40
N ASN A 367 16.79 -28.23 5.71
CA ASN A 367 16.27 -29.48 6.26
C ASN A 367 14.83 -29.77 5.80
N GLY A 368 13.99 -28.73 5.70
CA GLY A 368 12.63 -28.84 5.19
C GLY A 368 12.54 -29.26 3.71
N LEU A 369 13.63 -29.11 2.94
CA LEU A 369 13.74 -29.61 1.56
C LEU A 369 14.12 -31.09 1.48
N GLY A 370 14.25 -31.80 2.61
CA GLY A 370 14.50 -33.24 2.65
C GLY A 370 15.97 -33.65 2.48
N HIS A 371 16.92 -32.73 2.67
CA HIS A 371 18.35 -33.04 2.57
C HIS A 371 18.80 -34.05 3.64
N SER A 372 19.67 -34.99 3.26
CA SER A 372 20.28 -35.97 4.16
C SER A 372 21.82 -36.01 4.03
N PRO A 373 22.57 -36.06 5.14
CA PRO A 373 22.09 -35.90 6.52
C PRO A 373 21.56 -34.48 6.74
N GLN A 374 20.57 -34.34 7.63
CA GLN A 374 20.07 -33.02 8.02
C GLN A 374 21.21 -32.17 8.60
N LEU A 375 21.17 -30.88 8.32
CA LEU A 375 22.04 -29.90 8.93
C LEU A 375 21.67 -29.73 10.41
N THR A 376 22.68 -29.61 11.28
CA THR A 376 22.45 -29.14 12.66
C THR A 376 22.02 -27.67 12.61
N VAL A 377 20.89 -27.36 13.25
CA VAL A 377 20.37 -25.99 13.34
C VAL A 377 21.04 -25.29 14.52
N ASP A 378 22.26 -24.81 14.31
CA ASP A 378 23.11 -24.18 15.32
C ASP A 378 23.34 -22.69 15.09
N GLY A 379 22.92 -22.16 13.94
CA GLY A 379 23.11 -20.76 13.59
C GLY A 379 24.55 -20.39 13.20
N ILE A 380 25.42 -21.37 12.96
CA ILE A 380 26.83 -21.17 12.59
C ILE A 380 27.04 -21.59 11.13
N TRP A 381 27.74 -20.77 10.36
CA TRP A 381 28.13 -21.12 8.99
C TRP A 381 29.29 -22.12 8.99
N GLY A 382 29.10 -23.31 8.38
CA GLY A 382 30.15 -24.31 8.17
C GLY A 382 29.96 -25.62 8.95
N ARG A 383 30.95 -26.52 8.88
CA ARG A 383 30.88 -27.86 9.50
C ARG A 383 30.99 -27.74 11.02
N ALA A 384 30.02 -28.30 11.75
CA ALA A 384 30.08 -28.41 13.21
C ALA A 384 31.38 -29.13 13.67
N PRO A 385 32.05 -28.66 14.73
CA PRO A 385 33.16 -29.38 15.32
C PRO A 385 32.67 -30.72 15.89
N THR A 386 33.26 -31.83 15.47
CA THR A 386 32.95 -33.17 15.96
C THR A 386 33.17 -33.27 17.48
N PRO A 387 32.25 -33.86 18.26
CA PRO A 387 32.48 -34.11 19.67
C PRO A 387 33.38 -35.34 19.82
N ALA A 388 34.65 -35.12 20.16
CA ALA A 388 35.53 -36.16 20.68
C ALA A 388 36.20 -35.66 21.96
N CYS A 389 35.98 -36.43 23.03
CA CYS A 389 36.71 -36.48 24.29
C CYS A 389 36.38 -35.42 25.36
N ALA A 390 35.31 -35.71 26.11
CA ALA A 390 35.38 -35.54 27.56
C ALA A 390 36.39 -36.55 28.13
N GLY A 391 37.43 -36.08 28.82
CA GLY A 391 38.36 -36.94 29.55
C GLY A 391 39.69 -36.30 29.89
N SER A 392 39.81 -35.83 31.14
CA SER A 392 41.02 -35.47 31.89
C SER A 392 41.64 -34.06 31.69
N ARG A 393 41.60 -33.28 32.78
CA ARG A 393 42.50 -32.16 33.10
C ARG A 393 43.65 -32.69 34.00
N PRO A 394 44.70 -31.91 34.30
CA PRO A 394 45.35 -30.85 33.52
C PRO A 394 46.89 -31.02 33.50
N ARG A 395 47.62 -30.32 32.62
CA ARG A 395 48.96 -29.78 32.96
C ARG A 395 49.43 -28.69 31.98
N SER A 396 49.95 -27.65 32.61
CA SER A 396 50.61 -26.45 32.09
C SER A 396 51.87 -26.74 31.27
N ALA A 397 52.08 -26.00 30.17
CA ALA A 397 53.28 -25.19 29.87
C ALA A 397 53.37 -24.80 28.38
N SER A 398 53.52 -23.50 28.11
CA SER A 398 54.03 -22.91 26.85
C SER A 398 55.55 -23.17 26.68
N PRO A 399 56.23 -22.61 25.67
CA PRO A 399 56.05 -22.66 24.20
C PRO A 399 57.39 -22.98 23.47
N ARG A 400 57.38 -23.30 22.16
CA ARG A 400 58.43 -22.91 21.16
C ARG A 400 58.28 -23.55 19.75
N THR A 401 58.40 -22.68 18.73
CA THR A 401 59.11 -22.77 17.40
C THR A 401 59.18 -24.11 16.64
N ALA A 402 59.26 -24.22 15.31
CA ALA A 402 59.15 -23.41 14.09
C ALA A 402 59.55 -24.34 12.90
N CYS A 403 59.20 -23.98 11.66
CA CYS A 403 59.75 -24.38 10.33
C CYS A 403 58.61 -24.81 9.38
N GLY A 404 58.41 -24.31 8.15
CA GLY A 404 59.21 -23.42 7.30
C GLY A 404 59.25 -23.95 5.85
N ALA A 405 58.68 -23.20 4.89
CA ALA A 405 59.24 -22.91 3.54
C ALA A 405 58.26 -22.00 2.76
N ARG A 406 58.50 -20.68 2.63
CA ARG A 406 59.28 -19.87 1.64
C ARG A 406 58.61 -19.65 0.26
N PRO A 407 58.36 -18.38 -0.15
CA PRO A 407 58.04 -17.97 -1.53
C PRO A 407 59.20 -17.19 -2.20
N PRO A 408 59.16 -16.87 -3.51
CA PRO A 408 60.03 -15.86 -4.11
C PRO A 408 59.37 -14.48 -4.24
N ARG A 409 60.21 -13.46 -4.43
CA ARG A 409 59.96 -12.00 -4.35
C ARG A 409 60.59 -11.30 -5.59
N PRO A 410 60.58 -9.95 -5.73
CA PRO A 410 59.96 -9.14 -6.81
C PRO A 410 60.99 -8.52 -7.80
N PRO A 411 60.65 -7.45 -8.57
CA PRO A 411 61.08 -6.11 -8.12
C PRO A 411 60.19 -4.90 -8.50
N THR A 412 60.57 -3.76 -7.94
CA THR A 412 59.99 -2.40 -7.95
C THR A 412 60.67 -1.45 -8.96
N ARG A 413 59.96 -0.40 -9.43
CA ARG A 413 60.41 1.04 -9.56
C ARG A 413 59.39 1.87 -10.37
N ARG A 414 58.83 2.95 -9.81
CA ARG A 414 59.17 4.41 -9.94
C ARG A 414 59.02 5.00 -11.34
N SER A 415 58.10 5.98 -11.49
CA SER A 415 58.43 7.37 -11.90
C SER A 415 57.19 8.28 -11.93
N SER A 416 57.33 9.43 -11.28
CA SER A 416 56.49 10.63 -11.34
C SER A 416 56.82 11.48 -12.58
N VAL A 417 55.84 12.00 -13.33
CA VAL A 417 55.97 13.27 -14.08
C VAL A 417 54.59 13.97 -14.16
N THR A 418 54.68 15.29 -14.03
CA THR A 418 53.75 16.43 -14.07
C THR A 418 52.72 16.52 -15.21
N ALA A 419 51.63 17.26 -14.93
CA ALA A 419 50.63 17.78 -15.86
C ALA A 419 51.22 18.76 -16.92
N PRO A 420 50.49 19.12 -18.00
CA PRO A 420 49.53 20.23 -17.93
C PRO A 420 48.26 20.09 -18.81
N ALA A 421 47.36 21.06 -18.63
CA ALA A 421 46.05 21.24 -19.26
C ALA A 421 46.06 21.47 -20.79
N VAL A 422 44.95 21.11 -21.44
CA VAL A 422 44.45 21.76 -22.67
C VAL A 422 42.91 21.83 -22.61
N ALA A 423 42.39 23.05 -22.83
CA ALA A 423 40.99 23.39 -23.01
C ALA A 423 40.66 23.63 -24.49
N CYS A 424 39.36 23.82 -24.77
CA CYS A 424 38.69 24.21 -26.04
C CYS A 424 38.13 23.02 -26.87
N HIS A 425 36.84 22.97 -27.23
CA HIS A 425 36.04 23.99 -27.92
C HIS A 425 34.57 24.15 -27.43
N ARG A 426 34.08 25.38 -27.60
CA ARG A 426 32.68 25.86 -27.56
C ARG A 426 31.97 25.60 -28.90
N TYR A 427 30.63 25.53 -28.88
CA TYR A 427 29.62 26.26 -29.69
C TYR A 427 28.24 25.78 -29.19
N GLY A 428 27.15 26.53 -29.04
CA GLY A 428 26.81 27.91 -29.32
C GLY A 428 25.47 28.24 -28.63
N ARG A 429 25.23 29.54 -28.38
CA ARG A 429 24.02 30.12 -27.77
C ARG A 429 22.87 30.20 -28.79
N TRP A 430 21.63 30.12 -28.31
CA TRP A 430 20.52 30.91 -28.83
C TRP A 430 19.77 31.57 -27.67
N ARG A 431 19.67 32.91 -27.77
CA ARG A 431 18.74 33.76 -27.00
C ARG A 431 17.55 34.04 -27.91
N LEU A 432 16.35 34.11 -27.34
CA LEU A 432 15.26 34.92 -27.86
C LEU A 432 14.61 35.65 -26.67
N SER A 433 14.43 36.94 -26.87
CA SER A 433 13.85 37.92 -25.95
C SER A 433 12.89 38.78 -26.76
N SER A 434 11.68 38.98 -26.23
CA SER A 434 10.74 40.08 -26.52
C SER A 434 9.69 40.02 -25.40
N ARG A 435 9.71 40.83 -24.33
CA ARG A 435 9.35 42.26 -24.15
C ARG A 435 7.90 42.62 -24.54
N LEU A 436 7.31 43.44 -23.65
CA LEU A 436 6.06 44.26 -23.71
C LEU A 436 4.81 43.55 -23.15
N SER A 437 4.00 44.08 -22.21
CA SER A 437 3.88 45.41 -21.60
C SER A 437 3.11 45.36 -20.26
N THR A 438 3.33 46.39 -19.45
CA THR A 438 2.65 46.90 -18.25
C THR A 438 1.11 46.97 -18.33
N VAL A 439 0.41 46.92 -17.19
CA VAL A 439 -0.54 47.95 -16.66
C VAL A 439 -1.17 47.53 -15.31
N SER A 440 -1.06 48.47 -14.35
CA SER A 440 -1.86 48.85 -13.18
C SER A 440 -2.40 47.88 -12.11
N ALA A 441 -2.10 48.31 -10.88
CA ALA A 441 -2.76 48.05 -9.61
C ALA A 441 -4.24 48.47 -9.58
N ILE A 442 -5.02 47.87 -8.67
CA ILE A 442 -6.08 48.52 -7.86
C ILE A 442 -6.09 47.84 -6.48
N ALA A 443 -6.26 48.67 -5.45
CA ALA A 443 -6.30 48.34 -4.05
C ALA A 443 -7.74 48.25 -3.52
N ARG A 444 -7.90 47.55 -2.38
CA ARG A 444 -8.92 47.74 -1.32
C ARG A 444 -10.40 47.79 -1.72
N SER A 445 -11.15 46.79 -1.23
CA SER A 445 -12.33 46.95 -0.37
C SER A 445 -12.56 45.66 0.39
#